data_AF-A0A3D2NKC3-F1
#
_entry.id   AF-A0A3D2NKC3-F1
#
_cell.length_a   1.000
_cell.length_b   1.000
_cell.length_c   1.000
_cell.angle_alpha   90.00
_cell.angle_beta   90.00
_cell.angle_gamma   90.00
#
_symmetry.space_group_name_H-M   'P 1'
#
loop_
_entity.id
_entity.type
_entity.pdbx_description
1 polymer ?
#
loop_
_entity_poly.entity_id
_entity_poly.type
_entity_poly.pdbx_seq_one_letter_code
_entity_poly.pdbx_strand_id
1 'polypeptide(L)' 'MSNDIGDPGHGHSPAAWTTVVIMLVAVSLGTLFFFLDMPILVWLSVVLLVLGLVVGFVMTKAGYGVGGSKTTVKQH' A
#
# COMPACT_ATOMS: atom_id res chain seq x y z
N MET A 1 13.67 -24.15 -21.86
CA MET A 1 12.78 -23.02 -21.53
C MET A 1 13.44 -22.27 -20.39
N SER A 2 13.87 -21.04 -20.67
CA SER A 2 14.37 -20.13 -19.64
C SER A 2 13.22 -19.87 -18.68
N ASN A 3 13.30 -20.38 -17.45
CA ASN A 3 12.36 -19.98 -16.42
C ASN A 3 12.79 -18.57 -15.98
N ASP A 4 12.07 -17.55 -16.42
CA ASP A 4 12.13 -16.17 -15.91
C ASP A 4 11.62 -16.10 -14.45
N ILE A 5 12.10 -16.98 -13.57
CA ILE A 5 11.83 -17.00 -12.12
C ILE A 5 12.56 -15.84 -11.40
N GLY A 6 13.37 -15.09 -12.14
CA GLY A 6 14.05 -13.89 -11.68
C GLY A 6 13.49 -12.61 -12.31
N ASP A 7 12.17 -12.38 -12.27
CA ASP A 7 11.67 -10.99 -12.33
C ASP A 7 11.68 -10.42 -10.89
N PRO A 8 12.74 -9.71 -10.46
CA PRO A 8 12.75 -9.02 -9.18
C PRO A 8 11.75 -7.84 -9.13
N GLY A 9 11.02 -7.61 -10.21
CA GLY A 9 10.29 -6.39 -10.48
C GLY A 9 8.78 -6.50 -10.24
N HIS A 10 8.28 -5.40 -9.66
CA HIS A 10 6.90 -4.93 -9.75
C HIS A 10 5.92 -5.47 -8.70
N GLY A 11 5.76 -4.68 -7.62
CA GLY A 11 4.60 -4.78 -6.71
C GLY A 11 4.78 -5.65 -5.47
N HIS A 12 5.84 -6.45 -5.36
CA HIS A 12 6.09 -7.32 -4.20
C HIS A 12 6.86 -6.68 -3.04
N SER A 13 7.02 -5.36 -3.01
CA SER A 13 7.66 -4.70 -1.86
C SER A 13 6.69 -4.58 -0.67
N PRO A 14 7.17 -4.71 0.58
CA PRO A 14 6.33 -4.50 1.76
C PRO A 14 5.67 -3.11 1.76
N ALA A 15 6.37 -2.08 1.28
CA ALA A 15 5.81 -0.73 1.16
C ALA A 15 4.61 -0.66 0.21
N ALA A 16 4.67 -1.36 -0.93
CA ALA A 16 3.57 -1.39 -1.89
C ALA A 16 2.33 -2.06 -1.29
N TRP A 17 2.50 -3.23 -0.68
CA TRP A 17 1.36 -3.96 -0.11
C TRP A 17 0.74 -3.23 1.08
N THR A 18 1.54 -2.65 1.97
CA THR A 18 1.02 -1.84 3.09
C THR A 18 0.19 -0.65 2.58
N THR A 19 0.67 0.05 1.56
CA THR A 19 -0.06 1.17 0.94
C THR A 19 -1.40 0.71 0.38
N VAL A 20 -1.40 -0.38 -0.39
CA VAL A 20 -2.61 -0.94 -1.01
C VAL A 20 -3.63 -1.36 0.05
N VAL A 21 -3.22 -2.07 1.10
CA VAL A 21 -4.13 -2.50 2.17
C VAL A 21 -4.77 -1.30 2.86
N ILE A 22 -4.00 -0.26 3.18
CA ILE A 22 -4.54 0.96 3.80
C ILE A 22 -5.57 1.61 2.87
N MET A 23 -5.27 1.70 1.58
CA MET A 23 -6.20 2.29 0.60
C MET A 23 -7.49 1.48 0.48
N LEU A 24 -7.40 0.15 0.41
CA LEU A 24 -8.57 -0.72 0.33
C LEU A 24 -9.46 -0.58 1.57
N VAL A 25 -8.86 -0.51 2.77
CA VAL A 25 -9.60 -0.26 4.01
C VAL A 25 -10.27 1.11 3.98
N ALA A 26 -9.55 2.16 3.60
CA ALA A 26 -10.08 3.51 3.53
C ALA A 26 -11.27 3.63 2.58
N VAL A 27 -11.17 3.06 1.37
CA VAL A 27 -12.25 3.08 0.38
C VAL A 27 -13.44 2.23 0.83
N SER A 28 -13.19 1.07 1.44
CA SER A 28 -14.26 0.20 1.96
C SER A 28 -15.04 0.91 3.07
N LEU A 29 -14.34 1.56 4.01
CA LEU A 29 -14.96 2.36 5.07
C LEU A 29 -15.69 3.58 4.50
N GLY A 30 -15.09 4.29 3.55
CA GLY A 30 -15.73 5.43 2.89
C GLY A 30 -17.04 5.05 2.21
N THR A 31 -17.06 3.91 1.52
CA THR A 31 -18.27 3.38 0.88
C THR A 31 -19.33 2.99 1.91
N LEU A 32 -18.92 2.31 2.98
CA LEU A 32 -19.82 1.93 4.08
C LEU A 32 -20.44 3.16 4.76
N PHE A 33 -19.65 4.17 5.11
CA PHE A 33 -20.13 5.37 5.78
C PHE A 33 -20.94 6.29 4.89
N PHE A 34 -20.66 6.28 3.58
CA PHE A 34 -21.49 6.98 2.60
C PHE A 34 -22.88 6.33 2.52
N PHE A 35 -22.96 5.00 2.50
CA PHE A 35 -24.23 4.28 2.53
C PHE A 35 -25.06 4.54 3.80
N LEU A 36 -24.38 4.73 4.94
CA LEU A 36 -25.02 5.03 6.23
C LEU A 36 -25.37 6.51 6.44
N ASP A 37 -25.19 7.36 5.43
CA ASP A 37 -25.38 8.83 5.50
C ASP A 37 -24.61 9.49 6.66
N MET A 38 -23.36 9.06 6.88
CA MET A 38 -22.47 9.57 7.93
C MET A 38 -21.35 10.43 7.33
N PRO A 39 -21.61 11.70 6.95
CA PRO A 39 -20.68 12.52 6.18
C PRO A 39 -19.35 12.78 6.89
N ILE A 40 -19.36 12.91 8.22
CA ILE A 40 -18.13 13.12 9.01
C ILE A 40 -17.19 11.92 8.85
N LEU A 41 -17.71 10.70 8.93
CA LEU A 41 -16.91 9.49 8.85
C LEU A 41 -16.39 9.25 7.42
N VAL A 42 -17.14 9.68 6.39
CA VAL A 42 -16.65 9.68 5.00
C VAL A 42 -15.41 10.55 4.86
N TRP A 43 -15.42 11.77 5.42
CA TRP A 43 -14.24 12.64 5.41
C TRP A 43 -13.06 12.04 6.20
N LEU A 44 -13.32 11.35 7.31
CA LEU A 44 -12.27 10.60 8.03
C LEU A 44 -11.65 9.49 7.16
N SER A 45 -12.47 8.78 6.36
CA SER A 45 -11.96 7.80 5.41
C SER A 45 -11.11 8.43 4.30
N VAL A 46 -11.46 9.63 3.83
CA VAL A 46 -10.61 10.39 2.88
C VAL A 46 -9.27 10.76 3.52
N VAL A 47 -9.27 11.24 4.77
CA VAL A 47 -8.02 11.51 5.50
C VAL A 47 -7.18 10.24 5.66
N LEU A 48 -7.80 9.11 5.97
CA LEU A 48 -7.13 7.81 6.07
C LEU A 48 -6.51 7.37 4.74
N LEU A 49 -7.20 7.63 3.62
CA LEU A 49 -6.68 7.35 2.27
C LEU A 49 -5.40 8.14 2.00
N VAL A 50 -5.39 9.44 2.33
CA VAL A 50 -4.21 10.30 2.19
C VAL A 50 -3.08 9.84 3.11
N LEU A 51 -3.40 9.42 4.34
CA LEU A 51 -2.40 8.83 5.24
C LEU A 51 -1.77 7.56 4.67
N GLY A 52 -2.53 6.73 3.95
CA GLY A 52 -1.99 5.57 3.23
C GLY A 52 -0.90 5.93 2.23
N LEU A 53 -1.09 7.02 1.48
CA LEU A 53 -0.07 7.56 0.57
C LEU A 53 1.19 8.02 1.32
N VAL A 54 1.01 8.72 2.43
CA VAL A 54 2.13 9.19 3.27
C VAL A 54 2.92 8.02 3.83
N VAL A 55 2.24 6.98 4.34
CA VAL A 55 2.89 5.75 4.83
C VAL A 55 3.69 5.07 3.73
N GLY A 56 3.12 4.92 2.53
CA GLY A 56 3.81 4.33 1.39
C GLY A 56 5.07 5.10 0.98
N PHE A 57 4.98 6.44 0.98
CA PHE A 57 6.12 7.30 0.70
C PHE A 57 7.23 7.15 1.74
N VAL A 58 6.88 7.18 3.03
CA VAL A 58 7.84 7.02 4.13
C VAL A 58 8.50 5.64 4.10
N MET A 59 7.73 4.57 3.89
CA MET A 59 8.27 3.21 3.79
C MET A 59 9.21 3.04 2.60
N THR A 60 8.88 3.68 1.46
CA THR A 60 9.76 3.69 0.29
C THR A 60 11.09 4.38 0.62
N LYS A 61 11.06 5.54 1.28
CA LYS A 61 12.25 6.25 1.75
C LYS A 61 13.06 5.48 2.79
N ALA A 62 12.40 4.69 3.63
CA ALA A 62 13.03 3.82 4.62
C ALA A 62 13.66 2.54 4.02
N GLY A 63 13.58 2.35 2.69
CA GLY A 63 14.20 1.21 1.99
C GLY A 63 13.34 -0.05 1.96
N TYR A 64 12.04 0.04 2.28
CA TYR A 64 11.05 -1.02 2.08
C TYR A 64 10.36 -0.95 0.71
N GLY A 65 10.74 0.03 -0.11
CA GLY A 65 10.34 0.14 -1.51
C GLY A 65 11.01 -0.92 -2.39
N VAL A 66 10.56 -1.05 -3.64
CA VAL A 66 11.17 -1.96 -4.63
C VAL A 66 12.66 -1.60 -4.80
N GLY A 67 13.55 -2.58 -4.63
CA GLY A 67 15.00 -2.38 -4.74
C GLY A 67 15.65 -1.66 -3.55
N GLY A 68 14.93 -1.50 -2.43
CA GLY A 68 15.46 -0.89 -1.22
C GLY A 68 16.43 -1.80 -0.46
N SER A 69 17.31 -1.18 0.35
CA SER A 69 18.34 -1.89 1.14
C SER A 69 17.79 -2.88 2.17
N LYS A 70 16.49 -2.79 2.50
CA LYS A 70 15.78 -3.69 3.42
C LYS A 70 14.94 -4.74 2.68
N THR A 71 14.82 -4.66 1.37
CA THR A 71 14.20 -5.69 0.51
C THR A 71 15.30 -6.57 -0.09
N THR A 72 16.01 -7.32 0.74
CA THR A 72 16.98 -8.31 0.26
C THR A 72 16.22 -9.47 -0.37
N VAL A 73 16.39 -9.62 -1.69
CA VAL A 73 15.95 -10.80 -2.44
C VAL A 73 16.62 -12.02 -1.83
N LYS A 74 15.84 -12.94 -1.25
CA LYS A 74 16.36 -14.23 -0.81
C LYS A 74 16.65 -15.03 -2.08
N GLN A 75 17.93 -15.11 -2.44
CA GLN A 75 18.39 -15.96 -3.54
C GLN A 75 18.16 -17.42 -3.10
N HIS A 76 17.13 -18.05 -3.67
CA HIS A 76 16.86 -19.48 -3.53
C HIS A 76 17.27 -20.19 -4.81
#